data_AF-A0A377GHQ7-F1
#
_entry.id   AF-A0A377GHQ7-F1
#
_cell.length_a   1.000
_cell.length_b   1.000
_cell.length_c   1.000
_cell.angle_alpha   90.00
_cell.angle_beta   90.00
_cell.angle_gamma   90.00
#
_symmetry.space_group_name_H-M   'P 1'
#
loop_
_entity.id
_entity.type
_entity.pdbx_description
1 polymer ?
#
loop_
_entity_poly.entity_id
_entity_poly.type
_entity_poly.pdbx_seq_one_letter_code
_entity_poly.pdbx_strand_id
1 'polypeptide(L)'
;MVQAEAKDIALTYEELTKFLEYMFAGTHLADQMADFGHCNGFSSLFMNAMRQGEKGRTDFYRRIELIRELLKIKDKTSSISTLDTVPEQMQDLIREIVRTLESQTNSQQPSFFVRDDLPVLNDLISFAQELVVYQAPESFAALFEGALKEPVGQVTELVYPLMYTPTEYKKCSLEKLSVGLYNKSEFLDYFERIHNALATKPTKEKELSNPAISFLMGTTTHSISISYDTTTKKWFIADSEDIKKDYLIDGTTDTRKLAEWVYNALVRKDIDQYIAFSSTIFADTVIVEVIKETLKKDATWQTIHDPTRNDCINYLSYNDIRLLHILVSEAELSTIANYLDYVKKLSANTPLFFDRTNYLEQILNAQDRFGYTPLMFAIDKADFERVDLLLKYNPDLNLKNKDTEQSEGQTALELAQYNLKQYHERGGSNKQIIESYSKIIDVLEVHLKLNTISNKK
;
A
#
# COMPACT_ATOMS: atom_id res chain seq x y z
N MET A 1 -37.69 17.15 -16.66
CA MET A 1 -37.70 15.92 -17.47
C MET A 1 -37.00 16.18 -18.79
N VAL A 2 -35.70 15.96 -18.82
CA VAL A 2 -34.98 15.41 -19.98
C VAL A 2 -33.97 14.47 -19.32
N GLN A 3 -34.33 13.19 -19.20
CA GLN A 3 -33.34 12.16 -18.90
C GLN A 3 -32.43 12.12 -20.12
N ALA A 4 -31.23 12.66 -20.00
CA ALA A 4 -30.18 12.34 -20.95
C ALA A 4 -29.89 10.85 -20.77
N GLU A 5 -30.13 10.05 -21.81
CA GLU A 5 -29.72 8.65 -21.84
C GLU A 5 -28.21 8.59 -21.57
N ALA A 6 -27.83 7.86 -20.51
CA ALA A 6 -26.45 7.64 -20.16
C ALA A 6 -25.76 6.93 -21.34
N LYS A 7 -24.69 7.52 -21.88
CA LYS A 7 -23.79 6.78 -22.76
C LYS A 7 -22.93 5.88 -21.89
N ASP A 8 -23.03 4.58 -22.11
CA ASP A 8 -22.12 3.57 -21.55
C ASP A 8 -20.67 4.02 -21.78
N ILE A 9 -19.89 4.23 -20.72
CA ILE A 9 -18.45 4.45 -20.83
C ILE A 9 -17.81 3.07 -20.97
N ALA A 10 -17.48 2.72 -22.20
CA ALA A 10 -16.90 1.44 -22.53
C ALA A 10 -15.37 1.51 -22.55
N LEU A 11 -14.71 0.90 -21.56
CA LEU A 11 -13.25 0.81 -21.50
C LEU A 11 -12.75 -0.15 -22.58
N THR A 12 -11.80 0.29 -23.41
CA THR A 12 -11.04 -0.59 -24.29
C THR A 12 -10.23 -1.58 -23.48
N TYR A 13 -9.89 -2.73 -24.08
CA TYR A 13 -9.04 -3.69 -23.37
C TYR A 13 -7.69 -3.09 -22.98
N GLU A 14 -7.11 -2.19 -23.78
CA GLU A 14 -5.86 -1.52 -23.43
C GLU A 14 -6.02 -0.65 -22.18
N GLU A 15 -7.11 0.10 -22.07
CA GLU A 15 -7.43 0.92 -20.90
C GLU A 15 -7.71 0.06 -19.67
N LEU A 16 -8.43 -1.05 -19.83
CA LEU A 16 -8.68 -1.96 -18.72
C LEU A 16 -7.45 -2.79 -18.33
N THR A 17 -6.58 -3.14 -19.27
CA THR A 17 -5.29 -3.79 -18.96
C THR A 17 -4.38 -2.83 -18.25
N LYS A 18 -4.25 -1.60 -18.76
CA LYS A 18 -3.53 -0.53 -18.06
C LYS A 18 -4.13 -0.27 -16.69
N PHE A 19 -5.45 -0.33 -16.53
CA PHE A 19 -6.18 -0.17 -15.27
C PHE A 19 -6.01 -1.34 -14.30
N LEU A 20 -6.05 -2.60 -14.76
CA LEU A 20 -5.76 -3.76 -13.95
C LEU A 20 -4.26 -3.73 -13.58
N GLU A 21 -3.38 -3.39 -14.51
CA GLU A 21 -1.98 -3.06 -14.24
C GLU A 21 -1.83 -1.86 -13.29
N TYR A 22 -2.76 -0.90 -13.27
CA TYR A 22 -2.74 0.24 -12.36
C TYR A 22 -3.24 -0.10 -10.95
N MET A 23 -4.28 -0.94 -10.88
CA MET A 23 -4.84 -1.48 -9.65
C MET A 23 -3.92 -2.53 -9.02
N PHE A 24 -3.06 -3.16 -9.83
CA PHE A 24 -2.29 -4.34 -9.44
C PHE A 24 -0.76 -4.20 -9.53
N ALA A 25 -0.23 -3.30 -10.35
CA ALA A 25 1.19 -2.99 -10.40
C ALA A 25 1.44 -1.62 -9.75
N GLY A 26 2.25 -1.62 -8.69
CA GLY A 26 2.82 -0.41 -8.12
C GLY A 26 3.79 0.25 -9.10
N THR A 27 3.26 0.98 -10.09
CA THR A 27 4.05 1.77 -11.04
C THR A 27 4.18 3.22 -10.58
N HIS A 28 5.15 3.95 -11.15
CA HIS A 28 5.57 5.31 -10.80
C HIS A 28 4.46 6.39 -10.84
N LEU A 29 3.25 6.04 -11.30
CA LEU A 29 2.07 6.89 -11.34
C LEU A 29 1.14 6.68 -10.11
N ALA A 30 1.43 5.66 -9.28
CA ALA A 30 0.87 5.47 -7.94
C ALA A 30 1.25 6.60 -6.96
N ASP A 31 2.37 7.29 -7.21
CA ASP A 31 2.81 8.47 -6.48
C ASP A 31 1.92 9.71 -6.75
N GLN A 32 1.15 9.73 -7.85
CA GLN A 32 0.18 10.79 -8.13
C GLN A 32 -1.22 10.50 -7.57
N MET A 33 -1.50 9.26 -7.16
CA MET A 33 -2.66 8.88 -6.36
C MET A 33 -2.37 8.96 -4.83
N ALA A 34 -1.15 9.36 -4.47
CA ALA A 34 -0.58 9.20 -3.13
C ALA A 34 -1.14 10.15 -2.06
N ASP A 35 -2.01 11.10 -2.40
CA ASP A 35 -2.56 11.96 -1.35
C ASP A 35 -3.65 11.28 -0.49
N PHE A 36 -4.24 10.13 -0.88
CA PHE A 36 -5.17 9.37 -0.01
C PHE A 36 -5.30 7.84 -0.21
N GLY A 37 -4.45 7.13 -0.99
CA GLY A 37 -4.70 5.69 -1.21
C GLY A 37 -3.59 4.86 -1.86
N HIS A 38 -2.53 4.54 -1.11
CA HIS A 38 -1.49 3.56 -1.49
C HIS A 38 -2.08 2.17 -1.76
N CYS A 39 -1.91 1.57 -2.95
CA CYS A 39 -2.19 0.14 -3.28
C CYS A 39 -3.43 -0.53 -2.63
N ASN A 40 -4.41 0.27 -2.21
CA ASN A 40 -5.45 -0.14 -1.29
C ASN A 40 -6.67 -0.63 -2.04
N GLY A 41 -6.80 -0.42 -3.36
CA GLY A 41 -7.91 -0.99 -4.11
C GLY A 41 -7.93 -2.51 -3.99
N PHE A 42 -6.86 -3.16 -4.45
CA PHE A 42 -6.73 -4.62 -4.36
C PHE A 42 -6.63 -5.13 -2.91
N SER A 43 -5.83 -4.48 -2.08
CA SER A 43 -5.67 -4.87 -0.67
C SER A 43 -7.00 -4.73 0.09
N SER A 44 -7.77 -3.66 -0.12
CA SER A 44 -9.08 -3.49 0.52
C SER A 44 -10.11 -4.49 0.01
N LEU A 45 -10.10 -4.80 -1.31
CA LEU A 45 -10.93 -5.85 -1.88
C LEU A 45 -10.65 -7.20 -1.22
N PHE A 46 -9.37 -7.57 -1.10
CA PHE A 46 -8.95 -8.79 -0.42
C PHE A 46 -9.36 -8.79 1.06
N MET A 47 -9.05 -7.72 1.81
CA MET A 47 -9.38 -7.64 3.23
C MET A 47 -10.89 -7.71 3.47
N ASN A 48 -11.70 -7.06 2.64
CA ASN A 48 -13.15 -7.10 2.72
C ASN A 48 -13.65 -8.52 2.42
N ALA A 49 -13.16 -9.17 1.37
CA ALA A 49 -13.50 -10.55 1.03
C ALA A 49 -13.23 -11.51 2.20
N MET A 50 -12.08 -11.39 2.87
CA MET A 50 -11.72 -12.21 4.02
C MET A 50 -12.70 -12.03 5.18
N ARG A 51 -13.16 -10.80 5.41
CA ARG A 51 -14.13 -10.45 6.45
C ARG A 51 -15.53 -11.00 6.19
N GLN A 52 -15.92 -11.20 4.93
CA GLN A 52 -17.22 -11.77 4.58
C GLN A 52 -17.26 -13.31 4.72
N GLY A 53 -16.18 -13.92 5.22
CA GLY A 53 -16.11 -15.36 5.47
C GLY A 53 -15.92 -16.16 4.19
N GLU A 54 -16.26 -17.46 4.23
CA GLU A 54 -15.95 -18.41 3.16
C GLU A 54 -16.43 -17.95 1.78
N LYS A 55 -17.70 -17.52 1.68
CA LYS A 55 -18.28 -17.08 0.42
C LYS A 55 -17.51 -15.89 -0.19
N GLY A 56 -17.24 -14.84 0.61
CA GLY A 56 -16.50 -13.67 0.13
C GLY A 56 -15.08 -14.01 -0.33
N ARG A 57 -14.40 -14.94 0.36
CA ARG A 57 -13.08 -15.44 -0.05
C ARG A 57 -13.14 -16.19 -1.37
N THR A 58 -14.09 -17.12 -1.51
CA THR A 58 -14.31 -17.88 -2.75
C THR A 58 -14.59 -16.94 -3.92
N ASP A 59 -15.46 -15.95 -3.72
CA ASP A 59 -15.82 -14.99 -4.78
C ASP A 59 -14.64 -14.09 -5.16
N PHE A 60 -13.80 -13.70 -4.19
CA PHE A 60 -12.57 -12.96 -4.48
C PHE A 60 -11.60 -13.78 -5.34
N TYR A 61 -11.27 -15.01 -4.93
CA TYR A 61 -10.34 -15.84 -5.71
C TYR A 61 -10.92 -16.18 -7.08
N ARG A 62 -12.22 -16.49 -7.16
CA ARG A 62 -12.90 -16.72 -8.43
C ARG A 62 -12.85 -15.49 -9.33
N ARG A 63 -13.03 -14.28 -8.77
CA ARG A 63 -12.89 -13.03 -9.52
C ARG A 63 -11.49 -12.89 -10.14
N ILE A 64 -10.43 -13.25 -9.42
CA ILE A 64 -9.06 -13.20 -9.96
C ILE A 64 -8.86 -14.24 -11.07
N GLU A 65 -9.39 -15.45 -10.91
CA GLU A 65 -9.36 -16.47 -11.97
C GLU A 65 -10.10 -16.02 -13.23
N LEU A 66 -11.28 -15.43 -13.09
CA LEU A 66 -12.05 -14.88 -14.22
C LEU A 66 -11.26 -13.77 -14.92
N ILE A 67 -10.65 -12.85 -14.17
CA ILE A 67 -9.78 -11.81 -14.73
C ILE A 67 -8.60 -12.44 -15.50
N ARG A 68 -7.94 -13.46 -14.96
CA ARG A 68 -6.83 -14.16 -15.64
C ARG A 68 -7.28 -14.78 -16.97
N GLU A 69 -8.43 -15.44 -17.00
CA GLU A 69 -8.92 -16.05 -18.24
C GLU A 69 -9.39 -15.02 -19.26
N LEU A 70 -10.05 -13.94 -18.81
CA LEU A 70 -10.36 -12.80 -19.67
C LEU A 70 -9.10 -12.21 -20.30
N LEU A 71 -8.00 -12.16 -19.53
CA LEU A 71 -6.71 -11.69 -20.04
C LEU A 71 -6.09 -12.65 -21.09
N LYS A 72 -6.20 -13.97 -20.89
CA LYS A 72 -5.71 -14.97 -21.85
C LYS A 72 -6.46 -14.96 -23.19
N ILE A 73 -7.77 -14.68 -23.15
CA ILE A 73 -8.62 -14.65 -24.35
C ILE A 73 -8.12 -13.62 -25.38
N LYS A 74 -7.66 -12.44 -24.95
CA LYS A 74 -7.11 -11.46 -25.90
C LYS A 74 -5.73 -11.86 -26.44
N ASP A 75 -4.90 -12.49 -25.63
CA ASP A 75 -3.55 -12.88 -26.04
C ASP A 75 -3.56 -14.02 -27.09
N LYS A 76 -4.75 -14.47 -27.54
CA LYS A 76 -4.98 -15.53 -28.54
C LYS A 76 -4.28 -16.85 -28.18
N THR A 77 -4.01 -17.09 -26.90
CA THR A 77 -3.36 -18.30 -26.40
C THR A 77 -4.35 -19.33 -25.85
N SER A 78 -5.63 -18.98 -25.67
CA SER A 78 -6.69 -19.90 -25.21
C SER A 78 -7.58 -20.41 -26.34
N SER A 79 -7.83 -21.72 -26.34
CA SER A 79 -8.67 -22.47 -27.30
C SER A 79 -10.18 -22.35 -27.01
N ILE A 80 -10.73 -21.15 -26.80
CA ILE A 80 -12.18 -20.98 -26.66
C ILE A 80 -12.77 -20.71 -28.05
N SER A 81 -13.35 -21.75 -28.64
CA SER A 81 -13.84 -21.81 -30.03
C SER A 81 -15.30 -21.34 -30.21
N THR A 82 -15.82 -20.45 -29.37
CA THR A 82 -17.26 -20.12 -29.34
C THR A 82 -17.61 -18.67 -29.67
N LEU A 83 -16.62 -17.78 -29.81
CA LEU A 83 -16.86 -16.38 -30.22
C LEU A 83 -16.35 -16.16 -31.65
N ASP A 84 -17.26 -15.88 -32.58
CA ASP A 84 -16.92 -15.62 -34.00
C ASP A 84 -16.03 -14.38 -34.17
N THR A 85 -16.17 -13.38 -33.27
CA THR A 85 -15.32 -12.20 -33.15
C THR A 85 -15.14 -11.83 -31.68
N VAL A 86 -13.90 -11.60 -31.23
CA VAL A 86 -13.61 -11.10 -29.87
C VAL A 86 -13.80 -9.57 -29.87
N PRO A 87 -14.69 -9.00 -29.02
CA PRO A 87 -14.87 -7.55 -28.92
C PRO A 87 -13.56 -6.83 -28.51
N GLU A 88 -13.35 -5.61 -29.03
CA GLU A 88 -12.18 -4.79 -28.66
C GLU A 88 -12.26 -4.24 -27.22
N GLN A 89 -13.47 -4.14 -26.68
CA GLN A 89 -13.77 -3.64 -25.33
C GLN A 89 -14.07 -4.82 -24.40
N MET A 90 -13.40 -4.89 -23.23
CA MET A 90 -13.59 -6.02 -22.31
C MET A 90 -14.98 -6.01 -21.67
N GLN A 91 -15.58 -4.83 -21.44
CA GLN A 91 -16.97 -4.77 -20.95
C GLN A 91 -17.95 -5.45 -21.92
N ASP A 92 -17.76 -5.25 -23.22
CA ASP A 92 -18.56 -5.93 -24.25
C ASP A 92 -18.28 -7.42 -24.29
N LEU A 93 -17.02 -7.84 -24.11
CA LEU A 93 -16.66 -9.25 -23.96
C LEU A 93 -17.35 -9.88 -22.74
N ILE A 94 -17.31 -9.23 -21.57
CA ILE A 94 -17.96 -9.73 -20.35
C ILE A 94 -19.48 -9.76 -20.54
N ARG A 95 -20.09 -8.71 -21.15
CA ARG A 95 -21.52 -8.69 -21.49
C ARG A 95 -21.91 -9.83 -22.42
N GLU A 96 -21.06 -10.17 -23.39
CA GLU A 96 -21.31 -11.28 -24.31
C GLU A 96 -21.17 -12.64 -23.61
N ILE A 97 -20.19 -12.79 -22.71
CA ILE A 97 -20.06 -13.98 -21.86
C ILE A 97 -21.30 -14.13 -20.97
N VAL A 98 -21.75 -13.06 -20.33
CA VAL A 98 -22.98 -13.03 -19.50
C VAL A 98 -24.19 -13.43 -20.34
N ARG A 99 -24.42 -12.83 -21.51
CA ARG A 99 -25.51 -13.19 -22.42
C ARG A 99 -25.45 -14.66 -22.85
N THR A 100 -24.25 -15.18 -23.12
CA THR A 100 -24.05 -16.59 -23.49
C THR A 100 -24.44 -17.52 -22.34
N LEU A 101 -24.01 -17.20 -21.12
CA LEU A 101 -24.35 -17.96 -19.91
C LEU A 101 -25.85 -17.89 -19.54
N GLU A 102 -26.51 -16.78 -19.85
CA GLU A 102 -27.95 -16.59 -19.64
C GLU A 102 -28.83 -17.30 -20.68
N SER A 103 -28.35 -17.44 -21.92
CA SER A 103 -29.20 -17.78 -23.07
C SER A 103 -29.43 -19.27 -23.35
N GLN A 104 -28.57 -20.24 -22.96
CA GLN A 104 -28.77 -21.65 -23.36
C GLN A 104 -28.30 -22.78 -22.42
N THR A 105 -28.99 -23.91 -22.55
CA THR A 105 -28.80 -25.24 -21.94
C THR A 105 -27.51 -25.95 -22.38
N ASN A 106 -26.59 -26.21 -21.44
CA ASN A 106 -25.49 -27.20 -21.36
C ASN A 106 -24.60 -27.58 -22.57
N SER A 107 -24.92 -27.31 -23.85
CA SER A 107 -24.17 -27.89 -24.99
C SER A 107 -23.20 -26.94 -25.71
N GLN A 108 -23.13 -25.66 -25.33
CA GLN A 108 -22.17 -24.68 -25.87
C GLN A 108 -21.60 -23.74 -24.78
N GLN A 109 -21.36 -24.24 -23.57
CA GLN A 109 -20.66 -23.44 -22.57
C GLN A 109 -19.20 -23.21 -22.98
N PRO A 110 -18.66 -21.98 -22.83
CA PRO A 110 -17.22 -21.79 -22.79
C PRO A 110 -16.66 -22.68 -21.67
N SER A 111 -15.64 -23.51 -21.93
CA SER A 111 -15.21 -24.56 -20.99
C SER A 111 -14.81 -24.08 -19.58
N PHE A 112 -14.53 -22.78 -19.41
CA PHE A 112 -14.09 -22.18 -18.16
C PHE A 112 -15.16 -21.38 -17.41
N PHE A 113 -16.06 -20.70 -18.13
CA PHE A 113 -17.08 -19.84 -17.54
C PHE A 113 -18.35 -20.65 -17.26
N VAL A 114 -18.83 -20.60 -16.03
CA VAL A 114 -20.01 -21.33 -15.58
C VAL A 114 -21.12 -20.36 -15.17
N ARG A 115 -22.36 -20.85 -15.11
CA ARG A 115 -23.51 -20.02 -14.76
C ARG A 115 -23.39 -19.37 -13.37
N ASP A 116 -22.72 -20.04 -12.44
CA ASP A 116 -22.46 -19.53 -11.09
C ASP A 116 -21.51 -18.31 -11.09
N ASP A 117 -20.80 -18.05 -12.20
CA ASP A 117 -19.96 -16.86 -12.36
C ASP A 117 -20.76 -15.60 -12.69
N LEU A 118 -22.02 -15.73 -13.12
CA LEU A 118 -22.86 -14.58 -13.52
C LEU A 118 -22.83 -13.43 -12.51
N PRO A 119 -22.97 -13.65 -11.19
CA PRO A 119 -22.96 -12.56 -10.24
C PRO A 119 -21.58 -11.88 -10.13
N VAL A 120 -20.48 -12.65 -10.20
CA VAL A 120 -19.11 -12.11 -10.16
C VAL A 120 -18.76 -11.37 -11.46
N LEU A 121 -19.23 -11.85 -12.61
CA LEU A 121 -19.07 -11.18 -13.91
C LEU A 121 -19.85 -9.87 -13.96
N ASN A 122 -21.08 -9.85 -13.43
CA ASN A 122 -21.87 -8.62 -13.30
C ASN A 122 -21.21 -7.64 -12.32
N ASP A 123 -20.68 -8.11 -11.19
CA ASP A 123 -19.89 -7.29 -10.26
C ASP A 123 -18.68 -6.66 -10.95
N LEU A 124 -17.98 -7.38 -11.83
CA LEU A 124 -16.84 -6.85 -12.59
C LEU A 124 -17.26 -5.73 -13.56
N ILE A 125 -18.42 -5.86 -14.20
CA ILE A 125 -19.00 -4.79 -15.05
C ILE A 125 -19.32 -3.57 -14.19
N SER A 126 -20.05 -3.75 -13.09
CA SER A 126 -20.47 -2.65 -12.22
C SER A 126 -19.29 -1.98 -11.52
N PHE A 127 -18.28 -2.72 -11.09
CA PHE A 127 -17.04 -2.16 -10.56
C PHE A 127 -16.33 -1.29 -11.60
N ALA A 128 -16.21 -1.78 -12.84
CA ALA A 128 -15.62 -0.99 -13.91
C ALA A 128 -16.43 0.29 -14.20
N GLN A 129 -17.76 0.27 -14.04
CA GLN A 129 -18.63 1.43 -14.22
C GLN A 129 -18.58 2.42 -13.04
N GLU A 130 -18.59 1.96 -11.79
CA GLU A 130 -18.53 2.82 -10.60
C GLU A 130 -17.15 3.47 -10.42
N LEU A 131 -16.08 2.76 -10.76
CA LEU A 131 -14.73 3.27 -10.52
C LEU A 131 -14.32 4.37 -11.52
N VAL A 132 -14.91 4.36 -12.71
CA VAL A 132 -14.92 5.48 -13.67
C VAL A 132 -15.49 6.77 -13.04
N VAL A 133 -16.30 6.68 -11.99
CA VAL A 133 -16.87 7.86 -11.30
C VAL A 133 -15.89 8.49 -10.30
N TYR A 134 -14.85 7.78 -9.85
CA TYR A 134 -14.05 8.17 -8.67
C TYR A 134 -12.57 8.52 -8.91
N GLN A 135 -12.03 8.43 -10.14
CA GLN A 135 -10.62 8.73 -10.41
C GLN A 135 -10.40 9.98 -11.28
N ALA A 136 -9.28 10.68 -11.01
CA ALA A 136 -8.94 12.03 -11.47
C ALA A 136 -9.14 12.25 -13.00
N PRO A 137 -10.11 13.08 -13.40
CA PRO A 137 -10.57 13.17 -14.80
C PRO A 137 -9.58 13.83 -15.77
N GLU A 138 -8.48 14.43 -15.30
CA GLU A 138 -7.63 15.27 -16.16
C GLU A 138 -6.60 14.49 -16.98
N SER A 139 -6.13 13.33 -16.49
CA SER A 139 -5.15 12.50 -17.22
C SER A 139 -5.79 11.66 -18.34
N PHE A 140 -7.11 11.50 -18.30
CA PHE A 140 -7.88 10.76 -19.29
C PHE A 140 -9.22 11.45 -19.60
N ALA A 141 -9.23 12.77 -19.80
CA ALA A 141 -10.47 13.54 -20.00
C ALA A 141 -11.39 12.97 -21.08
N ALA A 142 -10.82 12.33 -22.11
CA ALA A 142 -11.56 11.64 -23.17
C ALA A 142 -12.37 10.42 -22.68
N LEU A 143 -11.96 9.76 -21.58
CA LEU A 143 -12.72 8.67 -20.95
C LEU A 143 -13.95 9.17 -20.19
N PHE A 144 -14.04 10.48 -19.90
CA PHE A 144 -15.03 11.04 -18.98
C PHE A 144 -15.96 12.10 -19.62
N GLU A 145 -15.85 12.34 -20.93
CA GLU A 145 -16.84 13.12 -21.67
C GLU A 145 -18.19 12.37 -21.72
N GLY A 146 -19.04 12.60 -20.71
CA GLY A 146 -20.39 12.03 -20.61
C GLY A 146 -20.69 11.21 -19.35
N ALA A 147 -19.76 11.11 -18.41
CA ALA A 147 -19.97 10.38 -17.14
C ALA A 147 -21.12 10.97 -16.31
N LEU A 148 -21.90 10.10 -15.65
CA LEU A 148 -22.98 10.50 -14.74
C LEU A 148 -22.40 11.31 -13.57
N LYS A 149 -23.01 12.47 -13.28
CA LYS A 149 -22.63 13.33 -12.14
C LYS A 149 -23.04 12.77 -10.78
N GLU A 150 -23.81 11.68 -10.75
CA GLU A 150 -24.23 10.99 -9.54
C GLU A 150 -23.83 9.52 -9.63
N PRO A 151 -23.46 8.88 -8.50
CA PRO A 151 -23.10 7.46 -8.48
C PRO A 151 -24.26 6.65 -9.06
N VAL A 152 -23.94 5.77 -10.02
CA VAL A 152 -24.91 4.81 -10.55
C VAL A 152 -25.46 4.06 -9.35
N GLY A 153 -26.77 4.20 -9.10
CA GLY A 153 -27.38 3.65 -7.90
C GLY A 153 -26.98 2.19 -7.74
N GLN A 154 -26.41 1.84 -6.58
CA GLN A 154 -26.06 0.47 -6.23
C GLN A 154 -27.23 -0.42 -6.63
N VAL A 155 -27.02 -1.31 -7.60
CA VAL A 155 -27.99 -2.35 -7.89
C VAL A 155 -28.13 -3.12 -6.58
N THR A 156 -29.34 -3.21 -6.05
CA THR A 156 -29.64 -3.87 -4.76
C THR A 156 -29.22 -5.34 -4.72
N GLU A 157 -28.86 -5.90 -5.87
CA GLU A 157 -28.38 -7.27 -6.08
C GLU A 157 -26.89 -7.35 -6.43
N LEU A 158 -26.11 -6.27 -6.32
CA LEU A 158 -24.64 -6.36 -6.37
C LEU A 158 -24.20 -7.29 -5.24
N VAL A 159 -23.43 -8.31 -5.57
CA VAL A 159 -23.22 -9.40 -4.62
C VAL A 159 -22.33 -8.93 -3.48
N TYR A 160 -21.48 -7.93 -3.69
CA TYR A 160 -20.62 -7.36 -2.65
C TYR A 160 -20.33 -5.88 -2.86
N PRO A 161 -20.42 -5.03 -1.81
CA PRO A 161 -19.83 -3.70 -1.90
C PRO A 161 -18.32 -3.85 -2.08
N LEU A 162 -17.81 -3.35 -3.20
CA LEU A 162 -16.40 -3.47 -3.61
C LEU A 162 -15.46 -2.68 -2.69
N MET A 163 -16.01 -1.77 -1.89
CA MET A 163 -15.31 -1.04 -0.84
C MET A 163 -16.15 -1.01 0.44
N TYR A 164 -15.48 -0.98 1.58
CA TYR A 164 -16.12 -0.80 2.88
C TYR A 164 -16.99 0.45 2.91
N THR A 165 -18.15 0.35 3.57
CA THR A 165 -18.93 1.54 3.90
C THR A 165 -18.23 2.33 5.02
N PRO A 166 -18.35 3.66 5.07
CA PRO A 166 -17.80 4.47 6.17
C PRO A 166 -18.26 4.03 7.57
N THR A 167 -19.41 3.34 7.68
CA THR A 167 -19.95 2.82 8.93
C THR A 167 -19.23 1.55 9.41
N GLU A 168 -18.81 0.69 8.48
CA GLU A 168 -18.04 -0.53 8.79
C GLU A 168 -16.61 -0.21 9.18
N TYR A 169 -16.00 0.80 8.54
CA TYR A 169 -14.68 1.32 8.93
C TYR A 169 -14.63 1.77 10.39
N LYS A 170 -15.72 2.32 10.94
CA LYS A 170 -15.76 2.81 12.33
C LYS A 170 -15.62 1.72 13.39
N LYS A 171 -15.78 0.44 13.03
CA LYS A 171 -15.64 -0.70 13.96
C LYS A 171 -14.27 -1.38 13.88
N CYS A 172 -13.51 -1.08 12.83
CA CYS A 172 -12.19 -1.65 12.60
C CYS A 172 -11.11 -0.61 12.90
N SER A 173 -9.93 -1.07 13.33
CA SER A 173 -8.74 -0.23 13.43
C SER A 173 -7.77 -0.60 12.31
N LEU A 174 -7.19 0.41 11.67
CA LEU A 174 -6.06 0.28 10.77
C LEU A 174 -4.85 0.90 11.48
N GLU A 175 -3.94 0.07 11.98
CA GLU A 175 -2.83 0.53 12.81
C GLU A 175 -1.50 -0.01 12.35
N LYS A 176 -0.46 0.84 12.43
CA LYS A 176 0.90 0.38 12.26
C LYS A 176 1.23 -0.63 13.36
N LEU A 177 1.74 -1.78 12.96
CA LEU A 177 2.11 -2.87 13.86
C LEU A 177 3.62 -2.92 14.06
N SER A 178 4.39 -2.80 12.98
CA SER A 178 5.85 -2.82 13.04
C SER A 178 6.55 -2.10 11.90
N VAL A 179 7.79 -1.69 12.17
CA VAL A 179 8.78 -1.23 11.19
C VAL A 179 10.13 -1.73 11.67
N GLY A 180 10.93 -2.33 10.78
CA GLY A 180 12.27 -2.78 11.16
C GLY A 180 13.09 -3.32 9.99
N LEU A 181 14.30 -3.78 10.34
CA LEU A 181 15.23 -4.48 9.44
C LEU A 181 15.37 -5.91 9.93
N TYR A 182 15.20 -6.88 9.04
CA TYR A 182 15.21 -8.29 9.40
C TYR A 182 16.12 -9.07 8.47
N ASN A 183 17.00 -9.89 9.02
CA ASN A 183 17.52 -11.01 8.24
C ASN A 183 16.43 -12.08 8.09
N LYS A 184 16.69 -13.11 7.27
CA LYS A 184 15.71 -14.17 7.03
C LYS A 184 15.22 -14.84 8.32
N SER A 185 16.11 -15.15 9.26
CA SER A 185 15.72 -15.82 10.51
C SER A 185 14.80 -14.93 11.34
N GLU A 186 15.15 -13.65 11.49
CA GLU A 186 14.36 -12.67 12.24
C GLU A 186 12.99 -12.43 11.60
N PHE A 187 12.90 -12.51 10.26
CA PHE A 187 11.66 -12.38 9.53
C PHE A 187 10.73 -13.59 9.74
N LEU A 188 11.28 -14.82 9.75
CA LEU A 188 10.49 -16.01 10.06
C LEU A 188 9.99 -15.98 11.50
N ASP A 189 10.90 -15.64 12.41
CA ASP A 189 10.64 -15.39 13.82
C ASP A 189 9.49 -14.38 13.99
N TYR A 190 9.54 -13.25 13.30
CA TYR A 190 8.47 -12.23 13.32
C TYR A 190 7.07 -12.83 13.09
N PHE A 191 6.92 -13.71 12.09
CA PHE A 191 5.66 -14.38 11.80
C PHE A 191 5.23 -15.36 12.90
N GLU A 192 6.17 -16.07 13.52
CA GLU A 192 5.87 -16.94 14.67
C GLU A 192 5.32 -16.12 15.85
N ARG A 193 5.86 -14.94 16.14
CA ARG A 193 5.36 -14.06 17.22
C ARG A 193 3.98 -13.51 16.90
N ILE A 194 3.72 -13.09 15.65
CA ILE A 194 2.38 -12.70 15.23
C ILE A 194 1.40 -13.85 15.41
N HIS A 195 1.75 -15.05 14.95
CA HIS A 195 0.89 -16.21 15.08
C HIS A 195 0.56 -16.53 16.55
N ASN A 196 1.54 -16.42 17.44
CA ASN A 196 1.33 -16.58 18.88
C ASN A 196 0.42 -15.47 19.44
N ALA A 197 0.61 -14.21 19.02
CA ALA A 197 -0.25 -13.10 19.43
C ALA A 197 -1.71 -13.30 18.96
N LEU A 198 -1.92 -13.84 17.76
CA LEU A 198 -3.24 -14.16 17.21
C LEU A 198 -3.99 -15.24 18.00
N ALA A 199 -3.29 -16.07 18.78
CA ALA A 199 -3.92 -17.04 19.67
C ALA A 199 -4.48 -16.40 20.95
N THR A 200 -4.10 -15.15 21.26
CA THR A 200 -4.50 -14.47 22.49
C THR A 200 -5.94 -13.96 22.37
N LYS A 201 -6.80 -14.39 23.29
CA LYS A 201 -8.22 -13.97 23.32
C LYS A 201 -8.40 -12.64 24.08
N PRO A 202 -9.37 -11.80 23.68
CA PRO A 202 -9.80 -10.67 24.49
C PRO A 202 -10.32 -11.12 25.87
N THR A 203 -10.06 -10.34 26.91
CA THR A 203 -10.46 -10.64 28.31
C THR A 203 -11.96 -10.52 28.56
N LYS A 204 -12.70 -9.82 27.69
CA LYS A 204 -14.16 -9.81 27.67
C LYS A 204 -14.60 -10.66 26.48
N GLU A 205 -15.25 -11.80 26.74
CA GLU A 205 -15.94 -12.58 25.72
C GLU A 205 -17.07 -11.74 25.11
N LYS A 206 -16.71 -10.91 24.13
CA LYS A 206 -17.64 -10.50 23.09
C LYS A 206 -17.40 -11.48 21.95
N GLU A 207 -18.47 -12.05 21.42
CA GLU A 207 -18.40 -12.66 20.08
C GLU A 207 -17.78 -11.61 19.16
N LEU A 208 -16.58 -11.94 18.66
CA LEU A 208 -15.95 -11.11 17.65
C LEU A 208 -16.84 -11.17 16.43
N SER A 209 -17.31 -10.01 16.00
CA SER A 209 -18.25 -9.91 14.88
C SER A 209 -17.62 -10.42 13.58
N ASN A 210 -16.28 -10.43 13.52
CA ASN A 210 -15.53 -10.87 12.36
C ASN A 210 -14.31 -11.72 12.74
N PRO A 211 -14.14 -12.91 12.16
CA PRO A 211 -13.01 -13.78 12.47
C PRO A 211 -11.72 -13.43 11.71
N ALA A 212 -11.75 -12.54 10.72
CA ALA A 212 -10.61 -12.23 9.86
C ALA A 212 -9.74 -11.09 10.42
N ILE A 213 -8.43 -11.33 10.46
CA ILE A 213 -7.40 -10.38 10.88
C ILE A 213 -6.43 -10.22 9.70
N SER A 214 -6.43 -9.04 9.10
CA SER A 214 -5.66 -8.77 7.89
C SER A 214 -4.42 -7.92 8.18
N PHE A 215 -3.40 -8.08 7.35
CA PHE A 215 -2.17 -7.33 7.41
C PHE A 215 -1.80 -6.85 6.02
N LEU A 216 -1.47 -5.55 5.92
CA LEU A 216 -0.74 -5.00 4.79
C LEU A 216 0.74 -5.02 5.16
N MET A 217 1.53 -5.70 4.35
CA MET A 217 2.94 -5.96 4.60
C MET A 217 3.76 -5.46 3.43
N GLY A 218 4.78 -4.64 3.66
CA GLY A 218 5.48 -4.05 2.53
C GLY A 218 6.87 -3.52 2.83
N THR A 219 7.64 -3.47 1.76
CA THR A 219 8.89 -2.73 1.61
C THR A 219 8.58 -1.42 0.88
N THR A 220 9.61 -0.63 0.56
CA THR A 220 9.45 0.58 -0.25
C THR A 220 9.10 0.31 -1.71
N THR A 221 9.31 -0.90 -2.21
CA THR A 221 9.11 -1.23 -3.64
C THR A 221 8.06 -2.30 -3.89
N HIS A 222 7.55 -2.96 -2.85
CA HIS A 222 6.59 -4.04 -3.00
C HIS A 222 5.73 -4.21 -1.74
N SER A 223 4.45 -4.49 -1.91
CA SER A 223 3.51 -4.73 -0.83
C SER A 223 2.61 -5.93 -1.10
N ILE A 224 2.30 -6.67 -0.04
CA ILE A 224 1.55 -7.91 -0.04
C ILE A 224 0.45 -7.81 1.02
N SER A 225 -0.72 -8.33 0.70
CA SER A 225 -1.81 -8.48 1.65
C SER A 225 -1.89 -9.92 2.16
N ILE A 226 -1.95 -10.09 3.47
CA ILE A 226 -2.20 -11.40 4.09
C ILE A 226 -3.37 -11.31 5.06
N SER A 227 -4.07 -12.42 5.29
CA SER A 227 -5.16 -12.47 6.27
C SER A 227 -5.17 -13.78 7.02
N TYR A 228 -5.55 -13.74 8.29
CA TYR A 228 -5.71 -14.90 9.15
C TYR A 228 -7.17 -15.05 9.55
N ASP A 229 -7.74 -16.21 9.28
CA ASP A 229 -9.07 -16.57 9.76
C ASP A 229 -8.94 -17.29 11.10
N THR A 230 -9.42 -16.62 12.16
CA THR A 230 -9.36 -17.15 13.52
C THR A 230 -10.26 -18.36 13.76
N THR A 231 -11.26 -18.61 12.92
CA THR A 231 -12.15 -19.79 12.99
C THR A 231 -11.47 -21.00 12.39
N THR A 232 -10.98 -20.88 11.16
CA THR A 232 -10.37 -22.00 10.42
C THR A 232 -8.89 -22.19 10.72
N LYS A 233 -8.25 -21.22 11.40
CA LYS A 233 -6.81 -21.19 11.70
C LYS A 233 -5.94 -21.23 10.45
N LYS A 234 -6.44 -20.65 9.35
CA LYS A 234 -5.77 -20.60 8.06
C LYS A 234 -5.31 -19.20 7.73
N TRP A 235 -4.16 -19.12 7.07
CA TRP A 235 -3.60 -17.94 6.45
C TRP A 235 -3.93 -17.89 4.97
N PHE A 236 -4.25 -16.68 4.49
CA PHE A 236 -4.57 -16.38 3.11
C PHE A 236 -3.63 -15.28 2.62
N ILE A 237 -3.30 -15.31 1.33
CA ILE A 237 -2.43 -14.33 0.69
C ILE A 237 -3.05 -13.82 -0.60
N ALA A 238 -2.83 -12.53 -0.84
CA ALA A 238 -3.00 -11.88 -2.12
C ALA A 238 -1.82 -10.94 -2.39
N ASP A 239 -1.15 -11.17 -3.50
CA ASP A 239 -0.09 -10.33 -4.03
C ASP A 239 -0.51 -9.84 -5.42
N SER A 240 -0.50 -8.52 -5.58
CA SER A 240 -1.00 -7.87 -6.77
C SER A 240 -0.03 -7.98 -7.95
N GLU A 241 1.29 -8.06 -7.70
CA GLU A 241 2.29 -8.19 -8.77
C GLU A 241 2.26 -9.58 -9.40
N ASP A 242 1.80 -10.58 -8.65
CA ASP A 242 1.69 -11.98 -9.07
C ASP A 242 0.29 -12.37 -9.59
N ILE A 243 -0.59 -11.40 -9.88
CA ILE A 243 -1.91 -11.68 -10.49
C ILE A 243 -1.79 -12.36 -11.85
N LYS A 244 -0.70 -12.16 -12.60
CA LYS A 244 -0.46 -12.90 -13.86
C LYS A 244 0.17 -14.29 -13.65
N LYS A 245 0.61 -14.63 -12.43
CA LYS A 245 1.23 -15.92 -12.07
C LYS A 245 0.25 -16.79 -11.27
N ASP A 246 0.59 -18.05 -11.00
CA ASP A 246 -0.27 -18.96 -10.25
C ASP A 246 -0.23 -18.79 -8.72
N TYR A 247 0.46 -17.77 -8.20
CA TYR A 247 0.78 -17.66 -6.78
C TYR A 247 -0.29 -16.90 -5.99
N LEU A 248 -1.40 -17.59 -5.70
CA LEU A 248 -2.35 -17.20 -4.65
C LEU A 248 -2.44 -18.36 -3.64
N ILE A 249 -2.40 -18.04 -2.35
CA ILE A 249 -2.59 -19.04 -1.29
C ILE A 249 -4.00 -18.92 -0.75
N ASP A 250 -4.88 -19.81 -1.20
CA ASP A 250 -6.23 -20.00 -0.64
C ASP A 250 -6.19 -20.91 0.60
N GLY A 251 -5.51 -20.43 1.64
CA GLY A 251 -5.46 -21.10 2.94
C GLY A 251 -4.25 -22.00 3.17
N THR A 252 -3.47 -21.71 4.21
CA THR A 252 -2.46 -22.60 4.79
C THR A 252 -2.48 -22.53 6.32
N THR A 253 -2.29 -23.66 7.00
CA THR A 253 -2.08 -23.68 8.46
C THR A 253 -0.60 -23.59 8.83
N ASP A 254 0.29 -23.69 7.85
CA ASP A 254 1.74 -23.62 8.03
C ASP A 254 2.21 -22.16 7.97
N THR A 255 2.34 -21.55 9.16
CA THR A 255 2.85 -20.18 9.35
C THR A 255 4.27 -20.01 8.82
N ARG A 256 5.12 -21.03 8.91
CA ARG A 256 6.51 -20.93 8.48
C ARG A 256 6.61 -20.92 6.96
N LYS A 257 5.85 -21.79 6.29
CA LYS A 257 5.72 -21.79 4.83
C LYS A 257 5.18 -20.45 4.31
N LEU A 258 4.18 -19.90 4.99
CA LEU A 258 3.66 -18.56 4.70
C LEU A 258 4.77 -17.50 4.80
N ALA A 259 5.48 -17.48 5.93
CA ALA A 259 6.54 -16.51 6.18
C ALA A 259 7.68 -16.61 5.15
N GLU A 260 8.06 -17.82 4.75
CA GLU A 260 9.04 -18.03 3.68
C GLU A 260 8.55 -17.52 2.33
N TRP A 261 7.26 -17.71 2.02
CA TRP A 261 6.68 -17.18 0.80
C TRP A 261 6.69 -15.65 0.80
N VAL A 262 6.21 -15.02 1.87
CA VAL A 262 6.19 -13.55 1.99
C VAL A 262 7.60 -13.00 1.93
N TYR A 263 8.56 -13.64 2.61
CA TYR A 263 9.96 -13.27 2.53
C TYR A 263 10.47 -13.33 1.09
N ASN A 264 10.21 -14.41 0.36
CA ASN A 264 10.68 -14.58 -1.01
C ASN A 264 10.04 -13.59 -2.01
N ALA A 265 8.80 -13.18 -1.76
CA ALA A 265 8.10 -12.19 -2.58
C ALA A 265 8.61 -10.77 -2.32
N LEU A 266 8.91 -10.43 -1.05
CA LEU A 266 9.40 -9.10 -0.68
C LEU A 266 10.92 -8.92 -0.85
N VAL A 267 11.73 -9.99 -0.71
CA VAL A 267 13.20 -9.89 -0.72
C VAL A 267 13.77 -9.81 -2.13
N ARG A 268 14.69 -8.87 -2.36
CA ARG A 268 15.54 -8.88 -3.56
C ARG A 268 16.82 -9.68 -3.31
N LYS A 269 16.78 -10.95 -3.73
CA LYS A 269 17.83 -11.97 -3.50
C LYS A 269 19.21 -11.60 -4.08
N ASP A 270 19.25 -10.65 -5.01
CA ASP A 270 20.44 -10.16 -5.68
C ASP A 270 21.21 -9.11 -4.86
N ILE A 271 20.60 -8.52 -3.82
CA ILE A 271 21.16 -7.34 -3.13
C ILE A 271 21.03 -7.42 -1.59
N ASP A 272 19.95 -8.00 -1.07
CA ASP A 272 19.56 -7.77 0.33
C ASP A 272 19.99 -8.90 1.28
N GLN A 273 20.97 -8.62 2.15
CA GLN A 273 21.22 -9.43 3.36
C GLN A 273 20.12 -9.23 4.42
N TYR A 274 19.46 -8.07 4.39
CA TYR A 274 18.40 -7.66 5.31
C TYR A 274 17.24 -7.05 4.54
N ILE A 275 16.01 -7.29 5.00
CA ILE A 275 14.80 -6.67 4.45
C ILE A 275 14.31 -5.55 5.35
N ALA A 276 14.16 -4.35 4.76
CA ALA A 276 13.41 -3.26 5.36
C ALA A 276 11.92 -3.51 5.17
N PHE A 277 11.25 -3.74 6.30
CA PHE A 277 9.90 -4.26 6.29
C PHE A 277 9.04 -3.50 7.28
N SER A 278 7.82 -3.21 6.86
CA SER A 278 6.80 -2.65 7.71
C SER A 278 5.48 -3.39 7.56
N SER A 279 4.69 -3.37 8.63
CA SER A 279 3.39 -4.00 8.64
C SER A 279 2.35 -3.10 9.29
N THR A 280 1.13 -3.20 8.76
CA THR A 280 -0.07 -2.53 9.25
C THR A 280 -1.12 -3.60 9.44
N ILE A 281 -1.77 -3.62 10.61
CA ILE A 281 -2.83 -4.55 10.95
C ILE A 281 -4.21 -3.90 10.73
N PHE A 282 -5.15 -4.69 10.22
CA PHE A 282 -6.54 -4.31 10.04
C PHE A 282 -7.47 -5.38 10.63
N ALA A 283 -8.15 -5.04 11.73
CA ALA A 283 -9.11 -5.92 12.41
C ALA A 283 -10.04 -5.11 13.33
N ASP A 284 -10.97 -5.80 14.01
CA ASP A 284 -11.79 -5.17 15.07
C ASP A 284 -10.86 -4.55 16.13
N THR A 285 -11.12 -3.31 16.55
CA THR A 285 -10.21 -2.50 17.39
C THR A 285 -9.74 -3.23 18.65
N VAL A 286 -10.65 -3.96 19.32
CA VAL A 286 -10.33 -4.74 20.53
C VAL A 286 -9.29 -5.83 20.27
N ILE A 287 -9.32 -6.46 19.09
CA ILE A 287 -8.33 -7.47 18.70
C ILE A 287 -6.97 -6.79 18.48
N VAL A 288 -6.95 -5.67 17.76
CA VAL A 288 -5.73 -4.92 17.46
C VAL A 288 -5.01 -4.52 18.75
N GLU A 289 -5.74 -3.99 19.73
CA GLU A 289 -5.20 -3.65 21.05
C GLU A 289 -4.60 -4.87 21.77
N VAL A 290 -5.30 -6.00 21.78
CA VAL A 290 -4.82 -7.24 22.42
C VAL A 290 -3.54 -7.75 21.76
N ILE A 291 -3.48 -7.76 20.43
CA ILE A 291 -2.29 -8.19 19.66
C ILE A 291 -1.12 -7.26 19.96
N LYS A 292 -1.31 -5.94 19.88
CA LYS A 292 -0.26 -4.95 20.15
C LYS A 292 0.28 -5.07 21.57
N GLU A 293 -0.59 -5.18 22.57
CA GLU A 293 -0.17 -5.33 23.98
C GLU A 293 0.53 -6.67 24.24
N THR A 294 0.18 -7.73 23.51
CA THR A 294 0.86 -9.02 23.60
C THR A 294 2.27 -8.92 23.03
N LEU A 295 2.42 -8.37 21.82
CA LEU A 295 3.71 -8.19 21.16
C LEU A 295 4.62 -7.20 21.91
N LYS A 296 4.04 -6.18 22.56
CA LYS A 296 4.76 -5.23 23.39
C LYS A 296 5.48 -5.90 24.58
N LYS A 297 4.93 -7.00 25.10
CA LYS A 297 5.49 -7.77 26.22
C LYS A 297 6.50 -8.84 25.76
N ASP A 298 6.53 -9.16 24.48
CA ASP A 298 7.47 -10.12 23.92
C ASP A 298 8.86 -9.48 23.79
N ALA A 299 9.81 -9.91 24.63
CA ALA A 299 11.16 -9.37 24.65
C ALA A 299 11.91 -9.58 23.32
N THR A 300 11.61 -10.67 22.60
CA THR A 300 12.24 -10.95 21.31
C THR A 300 11.66 -10.05 20.23
N TRP A 301 10.34 -9.81 20.26
CA TRP A 301 9.71 -8.79 19.43
C TRP A 301 10.36 -7.41 19.67
N GLN A 302 10.52 -6.99 20.92
CA GLN A 302 11.19 -5.72 21.21
C GLN A 302 12.63 -5.69 20.66
N THR A 303 13.36 -6.79 20.81
CA THR A 303 14.75 -6.90 20.33
C THR A 303 14.83 -6.79 18.81
N ILE A 304 13.99 -7.51 18.05
CA ILE A 304 14.09 -7.48 16.58
C ILE A 304 13.61 -6.17 15.96
N HIS A 305 12.84 -5.37 16.70
CA HIS A 305 12.36 -4.05 16.25
C HIS A 305 13.20 -2.89 16.80
N ASP A 306 14.24 -3.17 17.59
CA ASP A 306 15.14 -2.13 18.10
C ASP A 306 15.98 -1.56 16.95
N PRO A 307 15.80 -0.28 16.58
CA PRO A 307 16.56 0.35 15.50
C PRO A 307 18.01 0.63 15.89
N THR A 308 18.40 0.48 17.15
CA THR A 308 19.75 0.76 17.65
C THR A 308 20.72 -0.41 17.51
N ARG A 309 20.24 -1.57 17.02
CA ARG A 309 21.08 -2.74 16.77
C ARG A 309 22.20 -2.43 15.78
N ASN A 310 23.39 -2.97 16.03
CA ASN A 310 24.60 -2.66 15.24
C ASN A 310 24.44 -2.96 13.75
N ASP A 311 23.68 -3.99 13.38
CA ASP A 311 23.47 -4.38 11.98
C ASP A 311 22.61 -3.37 11.21
N CYS A 312 21.78 -2.61 11.93
CA CYS A 312 20.85 -1.63 11.36
C CYS A 312 21.54 -0.32 10.93
N ILE A 313 22.65 0.01 11.59
CA ILE A 313 23.44 1.24 11.43
C ILE A 313 24.05 1.34 10.01
N ASN A 314 24.55 0.23 9.48
CA ASN A 314 25.20 0.20 8.16
C ASN A 314 24.26 -0.24 7.03
N TYR A 315 22.96 -0.33 7.28
CA TYR A 315 22.00 -0.78 6.28
C TYR A 315 21.91 0.20 5.10
N LEU A 316 22.01 -0.37 3.89
CA LEU A 316 21.82 0.33 2.63
C LEU A 316 20.94 -0.56 1.74
N SER A 317 19.71 -0.13 1.51
CA SER A 317 18.79 -0.78 0.57
C SER A 317 19.18 -0.49 -0.88
N TYR A 318 18.62 -1.27 -1.82
CA TYR A 318 18.44 -0.81 -3.19
C TYR A 318 17.86 0.61 -3.22
N ASN A 319 18.40 1.46 -4.09
CA ASN A 319 18.13 2.90 -4.18
C ASN A 319 18.77 3.76 -3.10
N ASP A 320 19.82 3.30 -2.41
CA ASP A 320 20.51 4.07 -1.37
C ASP A 320 19.61 4.48 -0.18
N ILE A 321 18.45 3.82 -0.03
CA ILE A 321 17.53 4.06 1.09
C ILE A 321 18.15 3.51 2.36
N ARG A 322 18.40 4.40 3.31
CA ARG A 322 18.90 4.05 4.65
C ARG A 322 17.78 3.86 5.66
N LEU A 323 18.09 3.22 6.79
CA LEU A 323 17.16 3.01 7.90
C LEU A 323 16.41 4.29 8.32
N LEU A 324 17.10 5.43 8.40
CA LEU A 324 16.44 6.66 8.84
C LEU A 324 15.31 7.10 7.89
N HIS A 325 15.44 6.90 6.57
CA HIS A 325 14.35 7.17 5.62
C HIS A 325 13.12 6.32 5.96
N ILE A 326 13.33 5.02 6.23
CA ILE A 326 12.25 4.07 6.56
C ILE A 326 11.60 4.43 7.91
N LEU A 327 12.41 4.73 8.93
CA LEU A 327 11.90 5.12 10.25
C LEU A 327 11.09 6.42 10.18
N VAL A 328 11.59 7.42 9.46
CA VAL A 328 10.87 8.69 9.26
C VAL A 328 9.57 8.47 8.50
N SER A 329 9.58 7.60 7.49
CA SER A 329 8.38 7.28 6.73
C SER A 329 7.33 6.57 7.59
N GLU A 330 7.74 5.56 8.38
CA GLU A 330 6.81 4.54 8.86
C GLU A 330 6.75 4.37 10.38
N ALA A 331 7.77 4.79 11.14
CA ALA A 331 7.89 4.49 12.56
C ALA A 331 7.27 5.56 13.46
N GLU A 332 6.94 5.19 14.69
CA GLU A 332 6.49 6.14 15.72
C GLU A 332 7.57 7.21 16.00
N LEU A 333 7.13 8.43 16.32
CA LEU A 333 8.02 9.57 16.59
C LEU A 333 9.05 9.27 17.69
N SER A 334 8.63 8.54 18.73
CA SER A 334 9.48 8.08 19.83
C SER A 334 10.63 7.18 19.36
N THR A 335 10.35 6.26 18.43
CA THR A 335 11.34 5.35 17.84
C THR A 335 12.38 6.13 17.03
N ILE A 336 11.95 7.12 16.24
CA ILE A 336 12.85 8.01 15.49
C ILE A 336 13.74 8.80 16.46
N ALA A 337 13.15 9.40 17.50
CA ALA A 337 13.88 10.18 18.49
C ALA A 337 14.93 9.33 19.23
N ASN A 338 14.55 8.14 19.69
CA ASN A 338 15.45 7.20 20.36
C ASN A 338 16.62 6.78 19.45
N TYR A 339 16.36 6.52 18.17
CA TYR A 339 17.39 6.18 17.20
C TYR A 339 18.37 7.34 16.97
N LEU A 340 17.87 8.57 16.77
CA LEU A 340 18.72 9.75 16.56
C LEU A 340 19.57 10.07 17.80
N ASP A 341 19.00 9.96 19.00
CA ASP A 341 19.74 10.13 20.26
C ASP A 341 20.85 9.08 20.42
N TYR A 342 20.57 7.84 20.05
CA TYR A 342 21.56 6.77 20.05
C TYR A 342 22.72 7.04 19.07
N VAL A 343 22.42 7.39 17.82
CA VAL A 343 23.42 7.73 16.80
C VAL A 343 24.26 8.94 17.23
N LYS A 344 23.64 9.94 17.84
CA LYS A 344 24.34 11.11 18.40
C LYS A 344 25.33 10.72 19.51
N LYS A 345 24.93 9.82 20.42
CA LYS A 345 25.80 9.30 21.49
C LYS A 345 26.96 8.48 20.95
N LEU A 346 26.73 7.64 19.94
CA LEU A 346 27.80 6.89 19.26
C LEU A 346 28.83 7.84 18.65
N SER A 347 28.38 8.92 18.01
CA SER A 347 29.23 9.92 17.37
C SER A 347 30.10 10.67 18.40
N ALA A 348 29.62 10.86 19.62
CA ALA A 348 30.35 11.57 20.69
C ALA A 348 31.41 10.72 21.41
N ASN A 349 31.27 9.40 21.44
CA ASN A 349 32.06 8.50 22.29
C ASN A 349 33.19 7.74 21.56
N THR A 350 33.40 7.97 20.26
CA THR A 350 34.41 7.22 19.48
C THR A 350 35.75 7.99 19.42
N PRO A 351 36.91 7.37 19.75
CA PRO A 351 38.21 8.04 19.67
C PRO A 351 38.52 8.57 18.26
N LEU A 352 39.07 9.79 18.20
CA LEU A 352 39.45 10.59 17.01
C LEU A 352 40.30 9.90 15.92
N PHE A 353 40.69 8.64 16.08
CA PHE A 353 41.53 7.90 15.13
C PHE A 353 40.75 7.27 13.96
N PHE A 354 39.43 7.15 14.06
CA PHE A 354 38.56 6.89 12.91
C PHE A 354 37.66 8.11 12.72
N ASP A 355 37.65 8.69 11.52
CA ASP A 355 36.82 9.82 11.12
C ASP A 355 35.32 9.44 11.11
N ARG A 356 34.75 9.26 12.31
CA ARG A 356 33.33 8.97 12.56
C ARG A 356 32.57 10.15 13.17
N THR A 357 33.24 11.29 13.38
CA THR A 357 32.64 12.53 13.87
C THR A 357 31.53 13.06 12.94
N ASN A 358 31.51 12.59 11.68
CA ASN A 358 30.52 12.89 10.63
C ASN A 358 29.38 11.85 10.56
N TYR A 359 29.26 10.90 11.49
CA TYR A 359 28.32 9.79 11.31
C TYR A 359 26.84 10.20 11.39
N LEU A 360 26.48 11.03 12.38
CA LEU A 360 25.13 11.61 12.49
C LEU A 360 24.80 12.50 11.28
N GLU A 361 25.75 13.32 10.85
CA GLU A 361 25.62 14.20 9.69
C GLU A 361 25.42 13.39 8.40
N GLN A 362 26.23 12.35 8.16
CA GLN A 362 26.07 11.41 7.05
C GLN A 362 24.69 10.74 7.03
N ILE A 363 24.14 10.37 8.19
CA ILE A 363 22.81 9.76 8.27
C ILE A 363 21.71 10.77 7.95
N LEU A 364 21.77 11.97 8.53
CA LEU A 364 20.77 13.02 8.34
C LEU A 364 20.74 13.56 6.92
N ASN A 365 21.89 13.57 6.26
CA ASN A 365 22.11 14.13 4.93
C ASN A 365 22.23 13.05 3.84
N ALA A 366 22.03 11.78 4.20
CA ALA A 366 22.03 10.70 3.23
C ALA A 366 20.93 10.94 2.20
N GLN A 367 21.30 10.88 0.93
CA GLN A 367 20.36 10.95 -0.18
C GLN A 367 20.10 9.55 -0.72
N ASP A 368 18.83 9.26 -1.01
CA ASP A 368 18.47 8.08 -1.79
C ASP A 368 18.84 8.27 -3.28
N ARG A 369 18.49 7.29 -4.14
CA ARG A 369 18.79 7.36 -5.57
C ARG A 369 18.13 8.53 -6.28
N PHE A 370 17.13 9.14 -5.69
CA PHE A 370 16.40 10.28 -6.22
C PHE A 370 16.85 11.59 -5.59
N GLY A 371 17.87 11.55 -4.73
CA GLY A 371 18.37 12.74 -4.03
C GLY A 371 17.53 13.11 -2.80
N TYR A 372 16.54 12.31 -2.41
CA TYR A 372 15.71 12.61 -1.26
C TYR A 372 16.46 12.31 0.04
N THR A 373 16.42 13.25 0.97
CA THR A 373 16.93 13.08 2.34
C THR A 373 15.82 12.59 3.28
N PRO A 374 16.14 12.11 4.50
CA PRO A 374 15.12 11.78 5.49
C PRO A 374 14.20 12.97 5.82
N LEU A 375 14.72 14.20 5.79
CA LEU A 375 13.90 15.40 5.97
C LEU A 375 12.88 15.55 4.84
N MET A 376 13.29 15.32 3.58
CA MET A 376 12.38 15.37 2.44
C MET A 376 11.28 14.30 2.50
N PHE A 377 11.57 13.10 3.03
CA PHE A 377 10.56 12.08 3.29
C PHE A 377 9.50 12.54 4.31
N ALA A 378 9.90 13.26 5.37
CA ALA A 378 8.94 13.81 6.33
C ALA A 378 8.06 14.92 5.72
N ILE A 379 8.65 15.73 4.85
CA ILE A 379 7.97 16.82 4.13
C ILE A 379 6.94 16.26 3.16
N ASP A 380 7.29 15.23 2.39
CA ASP A 380 6.39 14.61 1.42
C ASP A 380 5.10 14.07 2.05
N LYS A 381 5.20 13.60 3.30
CA LYS A 381 4.06 13.14 4.09
C LYS A 381 3.28 14.25 4.82
N ALA A 382 3.67 15.52 4.63
CA ALA A 382 3.16 16.65 5.39
C ALA A 382 3.19 16.42 6.91
N ASP A 383 4.24 15.77 7.44
CA ASP A 383 4.35 15.46 8.87
C ASP A 383 5.21 16.49 9.60
N PHE A 384 4.55 17.49 10.18
CA PHE A 384 5.22 18.58 10.88
C PHE A 384 6.02 18.09 12.09
N GLU A 385 5.49 17.15 12.87
CA GLU A 385 6.14 16.64 14.08
C GLU A 385 7.48 15.95 13.77
N ARG A 386 7.53 15.17 12.69
CA ARG A 386 8.76 14.53 12.21
C ARG A 386 9.75 15.54 11.63
N VAL A 387 9.26 16.54 10.89
CA VAL A 387 10.09 17.66 10.42
C VAL A 387 10.72 18.39 11.61
N ASP A 388 9.92 18.80 12.60
CA ASP A 388 10.41 19.49 13.81
C ASP A 388 11.42 18.64 14.60
N LEU A 389 11.19 17.33 14.71
CA LEU A 389 12.14 16.42 15.34
C LEU A 389 13.48 16.38 14.59
N LEU A 390 13.47 16.23 13.27
CA LEU A 390 14.70 16.15 12.47
C LEU A 390 15.49 17.45 12.52
N LEU A 391 14.82 18.60 12.45
CA LEU A 391 15.46 19.92 12.49
C LEU A 391 16.25 20.17 13.78
N LYS A 392 15.86 19.56 14.91
CA LYS A 392 16.62 19.63 16.19
C LYS A 392 18.02 19.01 16.10
N TYR A 393 18.28 18.18 15.08
CA TYR A 393 19.58 17.58 14.82
C TYR A 393 20.38 18.28 13.72
N ASN A 394 19.89 19.43 13.23
CA ASN A 394 20.58 20.31 12.27
C ASN A 394 21.00 19.63 10.94
N PRO A 395 20.05 19.02 10.19
CA PRO A 395 20.32 18.51 8.84
C PRO A 395 20.70 19.65 7.88
N ASP A 396 21.40 19.33 6.78
CA ASP A 396 21.68 20.29 5.72
C ASP A 396 20.44 20.55 4.88
N LEU A 397 19.94 21.78 4.93
CA LEU A 397 18.73 22.22 4.26
C LEU A 397 18.95 22.63 2.80
N ASN A 398 20.21 22.70 2.35
CA ASN A 398 20.57 23.14 1.00
C ASN A 398 20.73 21.99 0.01
N LEU A 399 20.68 20.74 0.48
CA LEU A 399 20.70 19.56 -0.39
C LEU A 399 19.46 19.56 -1.28
N LYS A 400 19.68 19.32 -2.57
CA LYS A 400 18.63 19.22 -3.57
C LYS A 400 18.37 17.76 -3.93
N ASN A 401 17.11 17.39 -4.10
CA ASN A 401 16.77 16.15 -4.78
C ASN A 401 17.21 16.22 -6.25
N LYS A 402 17.16 15.09 -6.97
CA LYS A 402 17.60 15.03 -8.36
C LYS A 402 16.61 15.75 -9.28
N ASP A 403 17.16 16.35 -10.33
CA ASP A 403 16.36 16.87 -11.44
C ASP A 403 15.50 15.76 -12.06
N THR A 404 14.31 16.14 -12.52
CA THR A 404 13.45 15.29 -13.36
C THR A 404 13.38 15.89 -14.76
N GLU A 405 12.80 15.18 -15.73
CA GLU A 405 12.56 15.74 -17.07
C GLU A 405 11.66 16.99 -17.05
N GLN A 406 10.94 17.22 -15.95
CA GLN A 406 9.87 18.21 -15.83
C GLN A 406 10.18 19.29 -14.76
N SER A 407 11.21 19.11 -13.93
CA SER A 407 11.55 20.01 -12.83
C SER A 407 13.03 19.96 -12.45
N GLU A 408 13.59 21.12 -12.07
CA GLU A 408 14.89 21.17 -11.39
C GLU A 408 14.80 20.57 -9.98
N GLY A 409 15.95 20.15 -9.46
CA GLY A 409 16.13 19.63 -8.12
C GLY A 409 15.77 20.67 -7.05
N GLN A 410 14.97 20.21 -6.11
CA GLN A 410 14.35 20.98 -5.04
C GLN A 410 15.06 20.72 -3.71
N THR A 411 15.34 21.80 -2.98
CA THR A 411 15.67 21.76 -1.55
C THR A 411 14.45 21.38 -0.72
N ALA A 412 14.65 21.12 0.58
CA ALA A 412 13.54 20.83 1.50
C ALA A 412 12.44 21.92 1.49
N LEU A 413 12.82 23.21 1.46
CA LEU A 413 11.87 24.32 1.42
C LEU A 413 11.12 24.38 0.08
N GLU A 414 11.84 24.25 -1.03
CA GLU A 414 11.26 24.27 -2.38
C GLU A 414 10.29 23.09 -2.58
N LEU A 415 10.63 21.90 -2.07
CA LEU A 415 9.78 20.72 -2.08
C LEU A 415 8.49 20.96 -1.30
N ALA A 416 8.56 21.50 -0.08
CA ALA A 416 7.38 21.79 0.73
C ALA A 416 6.43 22.79 0.04
N GLN A 417 6.98 23.85 -0.58
CA GLN A 417 6.21 24.83 -1.34
C GLN A 417 5.58 24.23 -2.60
N TYR A 418 6.33 23.39 -3.32
CA TYR A 418 5.86 22.69 -4.49
C TYR A 418 4.73 21.71 -4.16
N ASN A 419 4.90 20.88 -3.13
CA ASN A 419 3.89 19.91 -2.70
C ASN A 419 2.59 20.60 -2.27
N LEU A 420 2.66 21.69 -1.51
CA LEU A 420 1.48 22.47 -1.16
C LEU A 420 0.77 23.04 -2.39
N LYS A 421 1.53 23.58 -3.35
CA LYS A 421 0.97 24.08 -4.62
C LYS A 421 0.30 22.95 -5.41
N GLN A 422 0.97 21.81 -5.57
CA GLN A 422 0.42 20.64 -6.27
C GLN A 422 -0.84 20.10 -5.59
N TYR A 423 -0.84 20.05 -4.25
CA TYR A 423 -2.00 19.62 -3.46
C TYR A 423 -3.22 20.49 -3.77
N HIS A 424 -3.05 21.82 -3.85
CA HIS A 424 -4.12 22.74 -4.24
C HIS A 424 -4.55 22.60 -5.70
N GLU A 425 -3.60 22.48 -6.63
CA GLU A 425 -3.87 22.32 -8.07
C GLU A 425 -4.69 21.05 -8.35
N ARG A 426 -4.46 19.97 -7.57
CA ARG A 426 -5.22 18.73 -7.62
C ARG A 426 -6.59 18.79 -6.92
N GLY A 427 -7.03 19.97 -6.46
CA GLY A 427 -8.31 20.16 -5.77
C GLY A 427 -8.29 19.76 -4.28
N GLY A 428 -7.10 19.55 -3.70
CA GLY A 428 -6.91 19.25 -2.28
C GLY A 428 -7.44 20.37 -1.38
N SER A 429 -8.33 20.01 -0.46
CA SER A 429 -9.01 20.96 0.44
C SER A 429 -8.96 20.56 1.91
N ASN A 430 -8.19 19.52 2.27
CA ASN A 430 -8.02 19.12 3.67
C ASN A 430 -7.23 20.20 4.43
N LYS A 431 -7.93 20.88 5.34
CA LYS A 431 -7.37 21.96 6.16
C LYS A 431 -6.15 21.53 6.99
N GLN A 432 -6.13 20.28 7.48
CA GLN A 432 -5.02 19.79 8.31
C GLN A 432 -3.73 19.65 7.50
N ILE A 433 -3.82 19.12 6.27
CA ILE A 433 -2.67 18.97 5.38
C ILE A 433 -2.11 20.35 4.98
N ILE A 434 -2.99 21.28 4.62
CA ILE A 434 -2.62 22.66 4.26
C ILE A 434 -1.93 23.36 5.44
N GLU A 435 -2.48 23.22 6.65
CA GLU A 435 -1.91 23.80 7.86
C GLU A 435 -0.54 23.18 8.17
N SER A 436 -0.40 21.87 8.00
CA SER A 436 0.86 21.16 8.23
C SER A 436 1.97 21.64 7.28
N TYR A 437 1.69 21.71 5.97
CA TYR A 437 2.62 22.26 5.00
C TYR A 437 3.00 23.71 5.31
N SER A 438 2.04 24.54 5.73
CA SER A 438 2.30 25.93 6.12
C SER A 438 3.29 26.00 7.29
N LYS A 439 3.08 25.19 8.34
CA LYS A 439 4.00 25.11 9.49
C LYS A 439 5.39 24.61 9.09
N ILE A 440 5.46 23.63 8.20
CA ILE A 440 6.72 23.09 7.65
C ILE A 440 7.49 24.19 6.91
N ILE A 441 6.83 24.94 6.03
CA ILE A 441 7.45 26.05 5.29
C ILE A 441 7.99 27.11 6.26
N ASP A 442 7.17 27.54 7.21
CA ASP A 442 7.56 28.55 8.20
C ASP A 442 8.79 28.14 9.01
N VAL A 443 8.82 26.89 9.51
CA VAL A 443 9.93 26.40 10.33
C VAL A 443 11.22 26.24 9.52
N LEU A 444 11.13 25.82 8.25
CA LEU A 444 12.28 25.70 7.36
C LEU A 444 12.88 27.07 7.03
N GLU A 445 12.04 28.07 6.76
CA GLU A 445 12.50 29.45 6.53
C GLU A 445 13.25 30.02 7.74
N VAL A 446 12.74 29.77 8.95
CA VAL A 446 13.38 30.23 10.19
C VAL A 446 14.76 29.59 10.34
N HIS A 447 14.89 28.28 10.15
CA HIS A 447 16.18 27.58 10.25
C HIS A 447 17.17 28.04 9.18
N LEU A 448 16.72 28.26 7.94
CA LEU A 448 17.58 28.79 6.86
C LEU A 448 18.09 30.21 7.18
N LYS A 449 17.23 31.09 7.71
CA LYS A 449 17.61 32.45 8.13
C LYS A 449 18.66 32.41 9.25
N LEU A 450 18.50 31.52 10.23
CA LEU A 450 19.47 31.34 11.32
C LEU A 450 20.82 30.81 10.82
N ASN A 451 20.83 29.83 9.91
CA ASN A 451 22.06 29.27 9.33
C ASN A 451 22.84 30.33 8.54
N THR A 452 22.14 31.23 7.85
CA THR A 452 22.76 32.33 7.09
C THR A 452 23.43 33.38 7.99
N ILE A 453 22.91 33.57 9.22
CA ILE A 453 23.48 34.49 10.21
C ILE A 453 24.70 33.86 10.90
N SER A 454 24.69 32.55 11.14
CA SER A 454 25.82 31.83 11.75
C SER A 454 27.04 31.76 10.84
N ASN A 455 26.87 31.62 9.52
CA ASN A 455 27.96 31.56 8.54
C ASN A 455 28.59 32.94 8.21
N LYS A 456 28.09 34.04 8.80
CA LYS A 456 28.62 35.40 8.66
C LYS A 456 29.43 35.88 9.87
N LYS A 457 29.60 35.05 10.89
CA LYS A 457 30.47 35.29 12.05
C LYS A 457 31.66 34.34 11.98
#